data_AF-A0A7W8SSR8-F1
#
_entry.id   AF-A0A7W8SSR8-F1
#
_cell.length_a   1.000
_cell.length_b   1.000
_cell.length_c   1.000
_cell.angle_alpha   90.00
_cell.angle_beta   90.00
_cell.angle_gamma   90.00
#
_symmetry.space_group_name_H-M   'P 1'
#
loop_
_entity.id
_entity.type
_entity.pdbx_description
1 polymer ?
#
loop_
_entity_poly.entity_id
_entity_poly.type
_entity_poly.pdbx_seq_one_letter_code
_entity_poly.pdbx_strand_id
1 'polypeptide(L)'
;MKTKLLPVGTLVVAIQNVGPVRQGQPGVVTGIVEQRFWFRKRPCYLCTFFGNLPVAMRPSEVDDFDHGFSREQLEAPFNPTLSVAEQMKKIRLLK
;
A
#
# COMPACT_ATOMS: atom_id res chain seq x y z
N MET A 1 21.28 5.50 -3.57
CA MET A 1 20.21 4.55 -3.17
C MET A 1 19.56 4.04 -4.45
N LYS A 2 19.56 2.73 -4.70
CA LYS A 2 18.87 2.15 -5.86
C LYS A 2 17.36 2.35 -5.64
N THR A 3 16.69 3.05 -6.54
CA THR A 3 15.24 3.20 -6.52
C THR A 3 14.61 1.82 -6.75
N LYS A 4 14.06 1.21 -5.70
CA LYS A 4 13.33 -0.07 -5.81
C LYS A 4 12.07 0.21 -6.62
N LEU A 5 12.00 -0.29 -7.85
CA LEU A 5 10.82 -0.21 -8.71
C LEU A 5 9.74 -1.15 -8.17
N LEU A 6 8.66 -0.58 -7.62
CA LEU A 6 7.52 -1.35 -7.15
C LEU A 6 6.61 -1.71 -8.34
N PRO A 7 6.26 -2.99 -8.54
CA PRO A 7 5.36 -3.39 -9.62
C PRO A 7 3.92 -2.89 -9.37
N VAL A 8 3.14 -2.81 -10.45
CA VAL A 8 1.70 -2.54 -10.36
C VAL A 8 1.03 -3.65 -9.54
N GLY A 9 0.10 -3.26 -8.65
CA GLY A 9 -0.54 -4.15 -7.68
C GLY A 9 0.18 -4.22 -6.33
N THR A 10 1.37 -3.63 -6.19
CA THR A 10 2.06 -3.58 -4.89
C THR A 10 1.27 -2.71 -3.92
N LEU A 11 1.00 -3.26 -2.73
CA LEU A 11 0.49 -2.49 -1.60
C LEU A 11 1.60 -1.60 -1.03
N VAL A 12 1.26 -0.35 -0.78
CA VAL A 12 2.19 0.67 -0.32
C VAL A 12 1.59 1.47 0.81
N VAL A 13 2.46 2.12 1.58
CA VAL A 13 2.07 3.08 2.61
C VAL A 13 2.74 4.42 2.33
N ALA A 14 2.00 5.51 2.49
CA ALA A 14 2.57 6.85 2.40
C ALA A 14 3.48 7.12 3.62
N ILE A 15 4.75 7.45 3.39
CA ILE A 15 5.69 7.72 4.51
C ILE A 15 5.70 9.19 4.93
N GLN A 16 5.02 10.05 4.18
CA GLN A 16 4.83 11.47 4.48
C GLN A 16 3.51 11.99 3.90
N ASN A 17 3.09 13.19 4.31
CA ASN A 17 1.90 13.84 3.77
C ASN A 17 2.14 14.32 2.33
N VAL A 18 1.27 13.96 1.39
CA VAL A 18 1.33 14.37 -0.02
C VAL A 18 -0.06 14.74 -0.51
N GLY A 19 -0.31 16.04 -0.70
CA GLY A 19 -1.62 16.54 -1.11
C GLY A 19 -2.72 16.08 -0.14
N PRO A 20 -3.76 15.34 -0.60
CA PRO A 20 -4.82 14.83 0.26
C PRO A 20 -4.44 13.55 1.03
N VAL A 21 -3.29 12.93 0.71
CA VAL A 21 -2.85 11.67 1.33
C VAL A 21 -2.07 11.96 2.60
N ARG A 22 -2.47 11.33 3.70
CA ARG A 22 -1.81 11.45 5.01
C ARG A 22 -0.73 10.39 5.17
N GLN A 23 0.30 10.71 5.95
CA GLN A 23 1.30 9.72 6.37
C GLN A 23 0.62 8.52 7.05
N GLY A 24 1.11 7.31 6.74
CA GLY A 24 0.56 6.05 7.23
C GLY A 24 -0.65 5.54 6.43
N GLN A 25 -1.15 6.31 5.46
CA GLN A 25 -2.31 5.90 4.67
C GLN A 25 -1.91 4.78 3.68
N PRO A 26 -2.64 3.65 3.68
CA PRO A 26 -2.39 2.55 2.75
C PRO A 26 -2.94 2.87 1.35
N GLY A 27 -2.28 2.34 0.34
CA GLY A 27 -2.69 2.44 -1.06
C GLY A 27 -2.12 1.30 -1.90
N VAL A 28 -2.36 1.37 -3.20
CA VAL A 28 -1.86 0.39 -4.17
C VAL A 28 -1.23 1.10 -5.36
N VAL A 29 -0.10 0.59 -5.85
CA VAL A 29 0.51 1.07 -7.10
C VAL A 29 -0.37 0.63 -8.27
N THR A 30 -0.93 1.58 -9.00
CA THR A 30 -1.77 1.35 -10.18
C THR A 30 -1.03 1.59 -11.49
N GLY A 31 0.13 2.23 -11.44
CA GLY A 31 0.95 2.50 -12.62
C GLY A 31 2.29 3.11 -12.28
N ILE A 32 3.14 3.27 -13.31
CA ILE A 32 4.42 3.98 -13.22
C ILE A 32 4.38 5.07 -14.29
N VAL A 33 4.67 6.30 -13.89
CA VAL A 33 4.68 7.47 -14.78
C VAL A 33 6.02 8.20 -14.68
N GLU A 34 6.47 8.79 -15.78
CA GLU A 34 7.65 9.67 -15.77
C GLU A 34 7.21 11.12 -15.65
N GLN A 35 7.51 11.78 -14.54
CA GLN A 35 7.35 13.24 -14.45
C GLN A 35 8.63 13.94 -14.93
N ARG A 36 8.47 14.91 -15.83
CA ARG A 36 9.54 15.84 -16.21
C ARG A 36 9.52 17.03 -15.26
N PHE A 37 10.57 17.20 -14.47
CA PHE A 37 10.77 18.41 -13.69
C PHE A 37 12.11 19.07 -14.06
N TRP A 38 12.00 20.31 -14.57
CA TRP A 38 13.07 21.23 -14.98
C TRP A 38 14.05 20.70 -16.03
N PHE A 39 14.82 19.63 -15.78
CA PHE A 39 15.68 18.96 -16.78
C PHE A 39 15.89 17.45 -16.50
N ARG A 40 15.14 16.85 -15.56
CA ARG A 40 15.26 15.43 -15.21
C ARG A 40 13.90 14.74 -15.30
N LYS A 41 13.86 13.62 -16.03
CA LYS A 41 12.81 12.62 -15.91
C LYS A 41 13.07 11.84 -14.63
N ARG A 42 12.08 11.79 -13.73
CA ARG A 42 12.12 10.88 -12.58
C ARG A 42 10.91 9.96 -12.60
N PRO A 43 11.10 8.67 -12.31
CA PRO A 43 9.98 7.75 -12.16
C PRO A 43 9.17 8.14 -10.93
N CYS A 44 7.85 8.20 -11.10
CA CYS A 44 6.86 8.32 -10.04
C CYS A 44 5.91 7.13 -10.12
N TYR A 45 5.38 6.71 -8.98
CA TYR A 45 4.30 5.73 -8.90
C TYR A 45 2.97 6.45 -9.03
N LEU A 46 2.09 5.94 -9.88
CA LEU A 46 0.68 6.25 -9.78
C LEU A 46 0.12 5.33 -8.70
N CYS A 47 -0.38 5.91 -7.62
CA CYS A 47 -0.93 5.17 -6.50
C CYS A 47 -2.40 5.54 -6.31
N THR A 48 -3.24 4.56 -5.98
CA THR A 48 -4.61 4.81 -5.53
C THR A 48 -4.68 4.58 -4.03
N PHE A 49 -4.99 5.63 -3.28
CA PHE A 49 -5.15 5.58 -1.82
C PHE A 49 -6.62 5.48 -1.41
N PHE A 50 -6.86 5.18 -0.13
CA PHE A 50 -8.20 5.12 0.46
C PHE A 50 -9.09 6.30 0.01
N GLY A 51 -10.33 6.00 -0.37
CA GLY A 51 -11.25 6.96 -0.98
C GLY A 51 -11.10 7.12 -2.50
N ASN A 52 -10.48 6.16 -3.20
CA ASN A 52 -10.24 6.19 -4.65
C ASN A 52 -9.48 7.46 -5.09
N LEU A 53 -8.48 7.87 -4.32
CA LEU A 53 -7.68 9.06 -4.62
C LEU A 53 -6.45 8.67 -5.44
N PRO A 54 -6.43 8.90 -6.77
CA PRO A 54 -5.24 8.67 -7.59
C PRO A 54 -4.24 9.81 -7.36
N VAL A 55 -3.03 9.45 -6.91
CA VAL A 55 -1.95 10.41 -6.61
C VAL A 55 -0.65 9.89 -7.19
N ALA A 56 0.08 10.77 -7.88
CA ALA A 56 1.45 10.49 -8.30
C ALA A 56 2.40 10.70 -7.11
N MET A 57 3.04 9.63 -6.66
CA MET A 57 3.99 9.61 -5.54
C MET A 57 5.40 9.38 -6.06
N ARG A 58 6.38 10.05 -5.46
CA ARG A 58 7.79 9.75 -5.69
C ARG A 58 8.16 8.46 -4.96
N PRO A 59 9.19 7.74 -5.42
CA PRO A 59 9.70 6.58 -4.69
C PRO A 59 10.21 6.88 -3.29
N SER A 60 10.50 8.15 -2.97
CA SER A 60 10.87 8.59 -1.61
C SER A 60 9.65 8.95 -0.74
N GLU A 61 8.42 8.80 -1.23
CA GLU A 61 7.19 9.19 -0.54
C GLU A 61 6.32 7.97 -0.19
N VAL A 62 6.71 6.79 -0.67
CA VAL A 62 6.01 5.52 -0.43
C VAL A 62 7.00 4.43 -0.07
N ASP A 63 6.56 3.50 0.76
CA ASP A 63 7.29 2.29 1.09
C ASP A 63 6.43 1.06 0.80
N ASP A 64 7.06 -0.11 0.62
CA ASP A 64 6.31 -1.35 0.48
C ASP A 64 5.59 -1.68 1.79
N PHE A 65 4.28 -1.93 1.67
CA PHE A 65 3.45 -2.26 2.82
C PHE A 65 3.07 -3.73 2.75
N ASP A 66 3.71 -4.53 3.59
CA ASP A 66 3.26 -5.87 3.90
C ASP A 66 2.33 -5.80 5.11
N HIS A 67 1.04 -6.05 4.90
CA HIS A 67 0.08 -6.13 6.01
C HIS A 67 0.25 -7.41 6.83
N GLY A 68 1.09 -8.35 6.41
CA GLY A 68 1.40 -9.59 7.13
C GLY A 68 0.25 -10.59 7.15
N PHE A 69 -0.74 -10.42 6.26
CA PHE A 69 -1.83 -11.37 6.07
C PHE A 69 -1.75 -11.96 4.68
N SER A 70 -2.13 -13.23 4.52
CA SER A 70 -2.29 -13.79 3.19
C SER A 70 -3.64 -13.39 2.59
N ARG A 71 -3.76 -13.46 1.26
CA ARG A 71 -5.02 -13.17 0.57
C ARG A 71 -6.15 -14.06 1.10
N GLU A 72 -5.86 -15.33 1.36
CA GLU A 72 -6.80 -16.32 1.88
C GLU A 72 -7.29 -15.96 3.28
N GLN A 73 -6.46 -15.31 4.09
CA GLN A 73 -6.86 -14.81 5.42
C GLN A 73 -7.80 -13.61 5.33
N LEU A 74 -7.64 -12.77 4.30
CA LEU A 74 -8.50 -11.61 4.06
C LEU A 74 -9.83 -11.99 3.37
N GLU A 75 -9.79 -12.99 2.48
CA GLU A 75 -10.97 -13.51 1.78
C GLU A 75 -11.73 -14.57 2.59
N ALA A 76 -11.22 -14.97 3.75
CA ALA A 76 -11.90 -15.90 4.63
C ALA A 76 -13.30 -15.36 4.95
N PRO A 77 -14.38 -16.14 4.73
CA PRO A 77 -15.73 -15.69 5.02
C PRO A 77 -15.81 -15.28 6.50
N PHE A 78 -16.30 -14.06 6.73
CA PHE A 78 -16.56 -13.57 8.07
C PHE A 78 -17.48 -14.57 8.76
N ASN A 79 -16.95 -15.33 9.71
CA ASN A 79 -17.71 -16.33 10.44
C ASN A 79 -18.15 -15.71 11.77
N PRO A 80 -19.37 -15.15 11.87
CA PRO A 80 -19.84 -14.42 13.04
C PRO A 80 -19.97 -15.32 14.28
N THR A 81 -19.88 -16.64 14.12
CA THR A 81 -19.98 -17.63 15.20
C THR A 81 -18.70 -17.72 16.03
N LEU A 82 -17.56 -17.26 15.52
CA LEU A 82 -16.30 -17.20 16.27
C LEU A 82 -16.15 -15.82 16.90
N SER A 83 -16.02 -15.76 18.22
CA SER A 83 -15.78 -14.49 18.89
C SER A 83 -14.49 -13.85 18.36
N VAL A 84 -14.42 -12.52 18.32
CA VAL A 84 -13.25 -11.76 17.85
C VAL A 84 -11.97 -12.24 18.56
N ALA A 85 -12.08 -12.65 19.82
CA ALA A 85 -10.97 -13.19 20.61
C ALA A 85 -10.44 -14.54 20.07
N GLU A 86 -11.31 -15.42 19.57
CA GLU A 86 -10.93 -16.72 18.99
C GLU A 86 -10.35 -16.56 17.58
N GLN A 87 -10.89 -15.64 16.79
CA GLN A 87 -10.29 -15.27 15.50
C GLN A 87 -8.89 -14.69 15.69
N MET A 88 -8.72 -13.76 16.65
CA MET A 88 -7.42 -13.19 17.01
C MET A 88 -6.42 -14.26 17.53
N LYS A 89 -6.90 -15.24 18.30
CA LYS A 89 -6.07 -16.37 18.78
C LYS A 89 -5.60 -17.25 17.63
N LYS A 90 -6.48 -17.55 16.68
CA LYS A 90 -6.17 -18.39 15.50
C LYS A 90 -5.18 -17.71 14.56
N ILE A 91 -5.34 -16.40 14.35
CA ILE A 91 -4.40 -15.58 13.58
C ILE A 91 -3.02 -15.53 14.25
N ARG A 92 -2.97 -15.44 15.59
CA ARG A 92 -1.72 -15.41 16.36
C ARG A 92 -0.96 -16.73 16.38
N LEU A 93 -1.64 -17.87 16.20
CA LEU A 93 -1.05 -19.22 16.21
C LEU A 93 -0.52 -19.68 14.83
N LEU A 94 -0.72 -18.88 13.78
CA LEU A 94 -0.24 -19.16 12.41
C LEU A 94 1.05 -18.40 12.05
N LYS A 95 1.65 -17.69 13.02
CA LYS A 95 3.00 -17.10 12.94
C LYS A 95 4.02 -18.03 13.61
#